data_AF-A0A8T9Q0D9-F1
#
_entry.id   AF-A0A8T9Q0D9-F1
#
_cell.length_a   1.000
_cell.length_b   1.000
_cell.length_c   1.000
_cell.angle_alpha   90.00
_cell.angle_beta   90.00
_cell.angle_gamma   90.00
#
_symmetry.space_group_name_H-M   'P 1'
#
loop_
_entity.id
_entity.type
_entity.pdbx_description
1 polymer ?
#
loop_
_entity_poly.entity_id
_entity_poly.type
_entity_poly.pdbx_seq_one_letter_code
_entity_poly.pdbx_strand_id
1 'polypeptide(L)'
;MELVTVNTYSARLLQIVVVALVLLLVIIWQGHLRRRLPFLLLTLLSGAGLVLGLLFRIQHWAGSAAITVSSSLLLLATYGIWFSRKQPKTRFDFSKLAFVTGLGLWGLSSGSYSALLFPWLLSFVRLLLPLTFWLLLLDFAYLTYVGRRARR
;
A
#
# COMPACT_ATOMS: atom_id res chain seq x y z
N MET A 1 11.39 29.05 11.72
CA MET A 1 12.08 28.06 10.85
C MET A 1 11.47 26.66 10.95
N GLU A 2 10.82 26.28 12.06
CA GLU A 2 10.19 24.95 12.25
C GLU A 2 8.92 24.70 11.41
N LEU A 3 8.14 25.73 11.08
CA LEU A 3 6.92 25.54 10.26
C LEU A 3 7.24 25.10 8.82
N VAL A 4 8.41 25.46 8.29
CA VAL A 4 8.83 25.09 6.93
C VAL A 4 9.26 23.61 6.89
N THR A 5 9.92 23.11 7.94
CA THR A 5 10.40 21.72 7.97
C THR A 5 9.23 20.74 8.05
N VAL A 6 8.23 20.98 8.91
CA VAL A 6 7.03 20.12 9.06
C VAL A 6 6.27 19.95 7.74
N ASN A 7 6.18 21.01 6.93
CA ASN A 7 5.43 20.97 5.67
C ASN A 7 6.14 20.10 4.61
N THR A 8 7.47 20.12 4.56
CA THR A 8 8.25 19.33 3.60
C THR A 8 8.20 17.82 3.86
N TYR A 9 8.15 17.39 5.12
CA TYR A 9 8.04 15.96 5.46
C TYR A 9 6.68 15.38 5.07
N SER A 10 5.61 16.13 5.33
CA SER A 10 4.24 15.74 4.98
C SER A 10 4.05 15.58 3.46
N ALA A 11 4.60 16.51 2.67
CA ALA A 11 4.56 16.42 1.21
C ALA A 11 5.31 15.19 0.67
N ARG A 12 6.49 14.88 1.22
CA ARG A 12 7.26 13.68 0.82
C ARG A 12 6.53 12.38 1.14
N LEU A 13 5.87 12.30 2.30
CA LEU A 13 5.06 11.13 2.67
C LEU A 13 3.90 10.93 1.69
N LEU A 14 3.22 12.01 1.32
CA LEU A 14 2.15 11.95 0.34
C LEU A 14 2.64 11.48 -1.03
N GLN A 15 3.77 11.99 -1.51
CA GLN A 15 4.38 11.53 -2.75
C GLN A 15 4.68 10.02 -2.72
N ILE A 16 5.28 9.52 -1.64
CA ILE A 16 5.60 8.10 -1.49
C ILE A 16 4.33 7.24 -1.53
N VAL A 17 3.28 7.63 -0.81
CA VAL A 17 2.01 6.89 -0.78
C VAL A 17 1.31 6.90 -2.13
N VAL A 18 1.29 8.06 -2.81
CA VAL A 18 0.71 8.17 -4.16
C VAL A 18 1.47 7.29 -5.14
N VAL A 19 2.81 7.32 -5.14
CA VAL A 19 3.63 6.45 -6.00
C VAL A 19 3.37 4.98 -5.71
N ALA A 20 3.30 4.60 -4.43
CA ALA A 20 3.01 3.24 -4.02
C ALA A 20 1.62 2.77 -4.51
N LEU A 21 0.60 3.63 -4.43
CA LEU A 21 -0.75 3.34 -4.90
C LEU A 21 -0.86 3.30 -6.42
N VAL A 22 -0.17 4.18 -7.13
CA VAL A 22 -0.09 4.15 -8.60
C VAL A 22 0.55 2.84 -9.06
N LEU A 23 1.63 2.41 -8.41
CA LEU A 23 2.25 1.12 -8.71
C LEU A 23 1.27 -0.03 -8.44
N LEU A 24 0.57 0.00 -7.30
CA LEU A 24 -0.45 -1.00 -6.97
C LEU A 24 -1.54 -1.06 -8.07
N LEU A 25 -2.01 0.09 -8.53
CA LEU A 25 -2.99 0.24 -9.61
C LEU A 25 -2.50 -0.38 -10.91
N VAL A 26 -1.27 -0.06 -11.35
CA VAL A 26 -0.65 -0.63 -12.55
C VAL A 26 -0.57 -2.15 -12.45
N ILE A 27 -0.22 -2.67 -11.28
CA ILE A 27 -0.04 -4.11 -11.04
C ILE A 27 -1.38 -4.85 -10.93
N ILE A 28 -2.40 -4.20 -10.39
CA ILE A 28 -3.77 -4.70 -10.38
C ILE A 28 -4.34 -4.73 -11.80
N TRP A 29 -4.07 -3.69 -12.59
CA TRP A 29 -4.52 -3.57 -13.98
C TRP A 29 -3.99 -4.71 -14.86
N GLN A 30 -2.71 -5.07 -14.67
CA GLN A 30 -2.06 -6.19 -15.36
C GLN A 30 -2.41 -7.56 -14.76
N GLY A 31 -3.22 -7.62 -13.69
CA GLY A 31 -3.50 -8.83 -12.91
C GLY A 31 -4.90 -9.43 -13.10
N HIS A 32 -5.09 -10.63 -12.52
CA HIS A 32 -6.41 -11.29 -12.48
C HIS A 32 -7.45 -10.58 -11.62
N LEU A 33 -7.05 -9.66 -10.74
CA LEU A 33 -7.96 -8.91 -9.86
C LEU A 33 -8.99 -8.10 -10.67
N ARG A 34 -8.63 -7.61 -11.87
CA ARG A 34 -9.54 -6.90 -12.79
C ARG A 34 -10.81 -7.68 -13.13
N ARG A 35 -10.76 -9.02 -13.16
CA ARG A 35 -11.92 -9.86 -13.54
C ARG A 35 -12.95 -10.02 -12.41
N ARG A 36 -12.61 -9.60 -11.18
CA ARG A 36 -13.49 -9.67 -10.01
C ARG A 36 -13.77 -8.25 -9.51
N LEU A 37 -14.68 -7.57 -10.20
CA LEU A 37 -15.11 -6.19 -9.92
C LEU A 37 -15.33 -5.86 -8.43
N PRO A 38 -16.01 -6.67 -7.60
CA PRO A 38 -16.24 -6.29 -6.20
C PRO A 38 -14.94 -6.16 -5.40
N PHE A 39 -14.01 -7.10 -5.58
CA PHE A 39 -12.70 -7.04 -4.90
C PHE A 39 -11.84 -5.90 -5.43
N LEU A 40 -11.92 -5.63 -6.74
CA LEU A 40 -11.25 -4.48 -7.35
C LEU A 40 -11.74 -3.18 -6.72
N LEU A 41 -13.07 -2.95 -6.70
CA LEU A 41 -13.66 -1.73 -6.18
C LEU A 41 -13.34 -1.52 -4.70
N LEU A 42 -13.39 -2.57 -3.88
CA LEU A 42 -13.03 -2.47 -2.46
C LEU A 42 -11.54 -2.16 -2.25
N THR A 43 -10.66 -2.72 -3.08
CA THR A 43 -9.22 -2.42 -3.05
C THR A 43 -8.94 -0.99 -3.50
N LEU A 44 -9.65 -0.49 -4.51
CA LEU A 44 -9.54 0.90 -4.96
C LEU A 44 -10.11 1.88 -3.94
N LEU A 45 -11.26 1.57 -3.33
CA LEU A 45 -11.89 2.40 -2.31
C LEU A 45 -10.99 2.51 -1.07
N SER A 46 -10.40 1.40 -0.63
CA SER A 46 -9.43 1.41 0.46
C SER A 46 -8.15 2.19 0.11
N GLY A 47 -7.63 2.05 -1.12
CA GLY A 47 -6.53 2.87 -1.61
C GLY A 47 -6.85 4.37 -1.61
N ALA A 48 -8.02 4.75 -2.12
CA ALA A 48 -8.50 6.13 -2.12
C ALA A 48 -8.69 6.68 -0.70
N GLY A 49 -9.26 5.86 0.20
CA GLY A 49 -9.42 6.20 1.61
C GLY A 49 -8.09 6.45 2.32
N LEU A 50 -7.03 5.71 1.99
CA LEU A 50 -5.68 5.99 2.51
C LEU A 50 -5.13 7.34 2.05
N VAL A 51 -5.34 7.71 0.78
CA VAL A 51 -4.92 9.04 0.27
C VAL A 51 -5.71 10.15 0.94
N LEU A 52 -7.04 10.00 1.02
CA LEU A 52 -7.92 10.98 1.65
C LEU A 52 -7.63 11.13 3.15
N GLY A 53 -7.40 10.02 3.86
CA GLY A 53 -7.02 10.03 5.26
C GLY A 53 -5.71 10.78 5.51
N LEU A 54 -4.72 10.60 4.62
CA LEU A 54 -3.46 11.33 4.70
C LEU A 54 -3.64 12.83 4.39
N LEU A 55 -4.40 13.16 3.34
CA LEU A 55 -4.70 14.56 2.98
C LEU A 55 -5.40 15.28 4.13
N PHE A 56 -6.44 14.66 4.70
CA PHE A 56 -7.14 15.20 5.86
C PHE A 56 -6.24 15.35 7.08
N ARG A 57 -5.27 14.45 7.25
CA ARG A 57 -4.29 14.59 8.33
C ARG A 57 -3.39 15.80 8.13
N ILE A 58 -2.93 16.05 6.90
CA ILE A 58 -2.13 17.25 6.57
C ILE A 58 -2.94 18.52 6.85
N GLN A 59 -4.25 18.48 6.58
CA GLN A 59 -5.18 19.57 6.86
C GLN A 59 -5.64 19.63 8.33
N HIS A 60 -5.15 18.74 9.20
CA HIS A 60 -5.56 18.63 10.61
C HIS A 60 -7.07 18.40 10.82
N TRP A 61 -7.74 17.77 9.86
CA TRP A 61 -9.16 17.44 9.96
C TRP A 61 -9.41 16.32 10.98
N ALA A 62 -10.47 16.51 11.76
CA ALA A 62 -10.98 15.49 12.70
C ALA A 62 -11.40 14.23 11.93
N GLY A 63 -11.05 13.06 12.47
CA GLY A 63 -11.40 11.77 11.86
C GLY A 63 -10.43 11.28 10.77
N SER A 64 -9.40 12.05 10.39
CA SER A 64 -8.34 11.60 9.47
C SER A 64 -7.68 10.28 9.88
N ALA A 65 -7.42 10.12 11.18
CA ALA A 65 -6.93 8.90 11.80
C ALA A 65 -7.86 7.70 11.55
N ALA A 66 -9.16 7.88 11.83
CA ALA A 66 -10.17 6.83 11.67
C ALA A 66 -10.31 6.40 10.20
N ILE A 67 -10.29 7.35 9.25
CA ILE A 67 -10.32 7.06 7.82
C ILE A 67 -9.09 6.26 7.40
N THR A 68 -7.90 6.64 7.86
CA THR A 68 -6.65 5.95 7.52
C THR A 68 -6.66 4.51 8.07
N VAL A 69 -7.04 4.32 9.34
CA VAL A 69 -7.10 3.00 9.98
C VAL A 69 -8.14 2.09 9.34
N SER A 70 -9.36 2.59 9.14
CA SER A 70 -10.44 1.81 8.51
C SER A 70 -10.09 1.41 7.08
N SER A 71 -9.50 2.32 6.31
CA SER A 71 -9.04 2.04 4.94
C SER A 71 -7.92 1.00 4.91
N SER A 72 -6.97 1.07 5.84
CA SER A 72 -5.93 0.04 6.02
C SER A 72 -6.50 -1.33 6.34
N LEU A 73 -7.42 -1.42 7.30
CA LEU A 73 -8.04 -2.69 7.67
C LEU A 73 -8.84 -3.27 6.51
N LEU A 74 -9.58 -2.42 5.80
CA LEU A 74 -10.32 -2.82 4.62
C LEU A 74 -9.40 -3.34 3.52
N LEU A 75 -8.26 -2.67 3.27
CA LEU A 75 -7.27 -3.10 2.28
C LEU A 75 -6.70 -4.50 2.63
N LEU A 76 -6.28 -4.69 3.89
CA LEU A 76 -5.72 -5.95 4.36
C LEU A 76 -6.75 -7.09 4.26
N ALA A 77 -7.98 -6.85 4.73
CA ALA A 77 -9.04 -7.85 4.71
C ALA A 77 -9.43 -8.22 3.27
N THR A 78 -9.69 -7.22 2.43
CA THR A 78 -10.18 -7.45 1.06
C THR A 78 -9.14 -8.15 0.19
N TYR A 79 -7.88 -7.70 0.25
CA TYR A 79 -6.80 -8.33 -0.50
C TYR A 79 -6.43 -9.70 0.06
N GLY A 80 -6.42 -9.87 1.38
CA GLY A 80 -6.16 -11.16 2.04
C GLY A 80 -7.21 -12.22 1.69
N ILE A 81 -8.49 -11.85 1.73
CA ILE A 81 -9.60 -12.73 1.32
C ILE A 81 -9.51 -13.07 -0.17
N TRP A 82 -9.16 -12.11 -1.02
CA TRP A 82 -8.96 -12.39 -2.44
C TRP A 82 -7.79 -13.35 -2.67
N PHE A 83 -6.66 -13.12 -2.01
CA PHE A 83 -5.45 -13.94 -2.14
C PHE A 83 -5.69 -15.38 -1.65
N SER A 84 -6.46 -15.58 -0.59
CA SER A 84 -6.79 -16.92 -0.09
C SER A 84 -7.65 -17.73 -1.07
N ARG A 85 -8.57 -17.05 -1.78
CA ARG A 85 -9.46 -17.65 -2.79
C ARG A 85 -8.79 -17.88 -4.14
N LYS A 86 -7.68 -17.20 -4.43
CA LYS A 86 -6.99 -17.31 -5.71
C LYS A 86 -6.18 -18.62 -5.80
N GLN A 87 -6.46 -19.44 -6.82
CA GLN A 87 -5.63 -20.57 -7.24
C GLN A 87 -5.41 -20.53 -8.77
N PRO A 88 -4.21 -20.84 -9.29
CA PRO A 88 -2.96 -21.14 -8.60
C PRO A 88 -2.26 -19.87 -8.05
N LYS A 89 -1.41 -20.05 -7.03
CA LYS A 89 -0.61 -18.96 -6.43
C LYS A 89 0.76 -18.90 -7.09
N THR A 90 1.13 -17.74 -7.62
CA THR A 90 2.44 -17.53 -8.25
C THR A 90 3.36 -16.74 -7.32
N ARG A 91 4.69 -16.83 -7.52
CA ARG A 91 5.67 -16.05 -6.74
C ARG A 91 5.36 -14.55 -6.74
N PHE A 92 4.95 -14.00 -7.89
CA PHE A 92 4.55 -12.59 -8.01
C PHE A 92 3.35 -12.21 -7.15
N ASP A 93 2.43 -13.14 -6.89
CA ASP A 93 1.28 -12.86 -6.04
C ASP A 93 1.68 -12.67 -4.57
N PHE A 94 2.70 -13.39 -4.10
CA PHE A 94 3.23 -13.22 -2.75
C PHE A 94 3.90 -11.85 -2.59
N SER A 95 4.62 -11.38 -3.60
CA SER A 95 5.24 -10.04 -3.58
C SER A 95 4.17 -8.94 -3.54
N LYS A 96 3.06 -9.10 -4.26
CA LYS A 96 1.92 -8.18 -4.14
C LYS A 96 1.29 -8.22 -2.75
N LEU A 97 1.11 -9.41 -2.19
CA LEU A 97 0.56 -9.56 -0.83
C LEU A 97 1.45 -8.88 0.20
N ALA A 98 2.77 -9.10 0.12
CA ALA A 98 3.74 -8.46 1.01
C ALA A 98 3.68 -6.94 0.91
N PHE A 99 3.60 -6.39 -0.32
CA PHE A 99 3.47 -4.96 -0.55
C PHE A 99 2.15 -4.38 -0.01
N VAL A 100 1.01 -5.03 -0.30
CA VAL A 100 -0.30 -4.61 0.23
C VAL A 100 -0.31 -4.68 1.76
N THR A 101 0.32 -5.71 2.33
CA THR A 101 0.45 -5.86 3.79
C THR A 101 1.30 -4.74 4.37
N GLY A 102 2.44 -4.43 3.76
CA GLY A 102 3.27 -3.31 4.17
C GLY A 102 2.55 -1.96 4.12
N LEU A 103 1.78 -1.73 3.06
CA LEU A 103 0.99 -0.51 2.89
C LEU A 103 -0.15 -0.40 3.91
N GLY A 104 -0.84 -1.52 4.18
CA GLY A 104 -1.86 -1.62 5.22
C GLY A 104 -1.29 -1.37 6.62
N LEU A 105 -0.20 -2.03 6.98
CA LEU A 105 0.49 -1.83 8.27
C LEU A 105 1.01 -0.41 8.44
N TRP A 106 1.51 0.21 7.37
CA TRP A 106 1.91 1.61 7.38
C TRP A 106 0.73 2.55 7.67
N GLY A 107 -0.42 2.33 7.02
CA GLY A 107 -1.62 3.12 7.30
C GLY A 107 -2.17 2.89 8.72
N LEU A 108 -2.07 1.67 9.27
CA LEU A 108 -2.42 1.39 10.67
C LEU A 108 -1.50 2.12 11.64
N SER A 109 -0.19 2.03 11.40
CA SER A 109 0.83 2.63 12.24
C SER A 109 0.79 4.16 12.20
N SER A 110 0.45 4.73 11.05
CA SER A 110 0.28 6.18 10.93
C SER A 110 -1.04 6.60 11.57
N GLY A 111 -2.16 5.97 11.23
CA GLY A 111 -3.49 6.38 11.67
C GLY A 111 -3.75 6.18 13.17
N SER A 112 -3.03 5.28 13.83
CA SER A 112 -3.21 5.01 15.27
C SER A 112 -2.22 5.82 16.12
N TYR A 113 -2.59 6.12 17.37
CA TYR A 113 -1.64 6.58 18.40
C TYR A 113 -0.61 5.51 18.81
N SER A 114 -0.60 4.35 18.13
CA SER A 114 0.35 3.24 18.35
C SER A 114 1.80 3.66 18.14
N ALA A 115 2.03 4.74 17.39
CA ALA A 115 3.32 5.39 17.28
C ALA A 115 3.96 5.72 18.64
N LEU A 116 3.13 6.06 19.64
CA LEU A 116 3.58 6.38 20.98
C LEU A 116 3.91 5.11 21.80
N LEU A 117 3.19 4.01 21.55
CA LEU A 117 3.28 2.80 22.35
C LEU A 117 4.36 1.83 21.84
N PHE A 118 4.64 1.82 20.53
CA PHE A 118 5.56 0.85 19.93
C PHE A 118 6.49 1.49 18.87
N PRO A 119 7.48 2.28 19.29
CA PRO A 119 8.40 2.97 18.37
C PRO A 119 9.25 2.02 17.51
N TRP A 120 9.52 0.80 18.00
CA TRP A 120 10.21 -0.24 17.24
C TRP A 120 9.36 -0.73 16.05
N LEU A 121 8.04 -0.79 16.22
CA LEU A 121 7.10 -1.31 15.24
C LEU A 121 6.94 -0.31 14.07
N LEU A 122 6.92 0.98 14.39
CA LEU A 122 7.05 2.07 13.41
C LEU A 122 8.32 1.95 12.56
N SER A 123 9.47 1.73 13.21
CA SER A 123 10.77 1.64 12.54
C SER A 123 10.81 0.46 11.56
N PHE A 124 10.26 -0.68 11.99
CA PHE A 124 10.12 -1.86 11.15
C PHE A 124 9.20 -1.62 9.95
N VAL A 125 8.00 -1.06 10.18
CA VAL A 125 7.03 -0.77 9.11
C VAL A 125 7.58 0.25 8.10
N ARG A 126 8.35 1.23 8.58
CA ARG A 126 9.01 2.24 7.73
C ARG A 126 10.06 1.63 6.80
N LEU A 127 10.72 0.56 7.22
CA LEU A 127 11.69 -0.18 6.40
C LEU A 127 11.02 -1.22 5.48
N LEU A 128 9.91 -1.80 5.94
CA LEU A 128 9.20 -2.85 5.21
C LEU A 128 8.53 -2.34 3.93
N LEU A 129 7.95 -1.14 3.95
CA LEU A 129 7.30 -0.56 2.77
C LEU A 129 8.25 -0.37 1.56
N PRO A 130 9.41 0.31 1.69
CA PRO A 130 10.33 0.45 0.56
C PRO A 130 10.93 -0.90 0.14
N LEU A 131 11.19 -1.80 1.08
CA LEU A 131 11.73 -3.13 0.76
C LEU A 131 10.73 -3.95 -0.08
N THR A 132 9.45 -3.98 0.34
CA THR A 132 8.40 -4.68 -0.42
C THR A 132 8.07 -3.99 -1.75
N PHE A 133 8.20 -2.67 -1.83
CA PHE A 133 8.12 -1.92 -3.08
C PHE A 133 9.21 -2.35 -4.08
N TRP A 134 10.47 -2.39 -3.65
CA TRP A 134 11.59 -2.79 -4.51
C TRP A 134 11.49 -4.25 -4.95
N LEU A 135 11.14 -5.16 -4.04
CA LEU A 135 10.89 -6.56 -4.39
C LEU A 135 9.81 -6.69 -5.47
N LEU A 136 8.70 -5.99 -5.29
CA LEU A 136 7.60 -6.01 -6.24
C LEU A 136 7.99 -5.44 -7.61
N LEU A 137 8.76 -4.35 -7.61
CA LEU A 137 9.26 -3.71 -8.83
C LEU A 137 10.24 -4.62 -9.59
N LEU A 138 11.17 -5.26 -8.88
CA LEU A 138 12.13 -6.20 -9.46
C LEU A 138 11.43 -7.43 -10.03
N ASP A 139 10.48 -8.02 -9.30
CA ASP A 139 9.70 -9.15 -9.81
C ASP A 139 8.88 -8.76 -11.04
N PHE A 140 8.27 -7.58 -11.03
CA PHE A 140 7.53 -7.07 -12.19
C PHE A 140 8.44 -6.88 -13.40
N ALA A 141 9.61 -6.25 -13.22
CA ALA A 141 10.58 -6.03 -14.29
C ALA A 141 11.12 -7.35 -14.84
N TYR A 142 11.46 -8.30 -13.97
CA TYR A 142 11.92 -9.63 -14.35
C TYR A 142 10.88 -10.37 -15.19
N LEU A 143 9.62 -10.41 -14.76
CA LEU A 143 8.56 -11.10 -15.49
C LEU A 143 8.21 -10.43 -16.81
N THR A 144 8.26 -9.09 -16.86
CA THR A 144 7.87 -8.32 -18.04
C THR A 144 8.94 -8.35 -19.12
N TYR A 145 10.21 -8.16 -18.77
CA TYR A 145 11.30 -7.98 -19.73
C TYR A 145 12.16 -9.23 -19.93
N VAL A 146 12.53 -9.93 -18.85
CA VAL A 146 13.44 -11.09 -18.92
C VAL A 146 12.67 -12.37 -19.22
N GLY A 147 11.59 -12.61 -18.48
CA GLY A 147 10.79 -13.85 -18.60
C GLY A 147 10.10 -14.03 -19.95
N ARG A 148 9.78 -12.95 -20.66
CA ARG A 148 9.20 -13.02 -22.02
C ARG A 148 10.23 -13.35 -23.09
N ARG A 149 11.49 -12.97 -22.91
CA ARG A 149 12.58 -13.29 -23.84
C ARG A 149 12.95 -14.76 -23.79
N ALA A 150 12.92 -15.39 -22.62
CA ALA A 150 13.32 -16.79 -22.45
C ALA A 150 12.28 -17.82 -22.98
N ARG A 151 11.07 -17.38 -23.36
CA ARG A 151 10.00 -18.25 -23.90
C ARG A 151 9.74 -18.09 -25.39
N ARG A 152 10.49 -17.20 -26.06
CA ARG A 152 10.52 -17.07 -27.52
C ARG A 152 11.79 -17.73 -28.03
#